data_AF-A0AAJ2F6W6-F1
#
_entry.id   AF-A0AAJ2F6W6-F1
#
_cell.length_a   1.000
_cell.length_b   1.000
_cell.length_c   1.000
_cell.angle_alpha   90.00
_cell.angle_beta   90.00
_cell.angle_gamma   90.00
#
_symmetry.space_group_name_H-M   'P 1'
#
loop_
_entity.id
_entity.type
_entity.pdbx_description
1 polymer ?
#
loop_
_entity_poly.entity_id
_entity_poly.type
_entity_poly.pdbx_seq_one_letter_code
_entity_poly.pdbx_strand_id
1 'polypeptide(L)'
;MPDTKLNSIVIPLTIILSNLILFFWMFNIKRTAQNKCPYCGYKFCKVIQTPNYLKAFLCYLNSFKYYKCDNCGNNFILVVKL
;
A
#
# COMPACT_ATOMS: atom_id res chain seq x y z
N MET A 1 -15.71 -2.49 33.07
CA MET A 1 -16.45 -1.96 31.90
C MET A 1 -15.47 -1.09 31.12
N PRO A 2 -15.15 -1.37 29.85
CA PRO A 2 -14.25 -0.51 29.09
C PRO A 2 -14.93 0.84 28.85
N ASP A 3 -14.24 1.93 29.19
CA ASP A 3 -14.76 3.29 29.17
C ASP A 3 -15.23 3.71 27.76
N THR A 4 -16.54 3.72 27.56
CA THR A 4 -17.22 3.97 26.28
C THR A 4 -16.84 5.31 25.65
N LYS A 5 -16.52 6.32 26.48
CA LYS A 5 -16.05 7.64 26.05
C LYS A 5 -14.62 7.63 25.52
N LEU A 6 -13.74 6.82 26.10
CA LEU A 6 -12.36 6.66 25.64
C LEU A 6 -12.34 6.00 24.25
N ASN A 7 -13.14 4.93 24.08
CA ASN A 7 -13.26 4.23 22.80
C ASN A 7 -13.86 5.12 21.69
N SER A 8 -14.81 6.00 22.02
CA SER A 8 -15.43 6.93 21.07
C SER A 8 -14.44 7.93 20.43
N ILE A 9 -13.30 8.20 21.08
CA ILE A 9 -12.28 9.15 20.61
C ILE A 9 -11.06 8.40 20.06
N VAL A 10 -10.66 7.29 20.70
CA VAL A 10 -9.49 6.49 20.31
C VAL A 10 -9.71 5.77 18.98
N ILE A 11 -10.91 5.25 18.71
CA ILE A 11 -11.21 4.56 17.44
C ILE A 11 -11.05 5.50 16.23
N PRO A 12 -11.68 6.69 16.17
CA PRO A 12 -11.49 7.58 15.02
C PRO A 12 -10.05 8.07 14.89
N LEU A 13 -9.36 8.36 15.99
CA LEU A 13 -7.94 8.76 15.96
C LEU A 13 -7.04 7.67 15.36
N THR A 14 -7.23 6.41 15.76
CA THR A 14 -6.45 5.28 15.22
C THR A 14 -6.71 5.04 13.73
N ILE A 15 -7.94 5.26 13.26
CA ILE A 15 -8.29 5.20 11.83
C ILE A 15 -7.59 6.32 11.07
N ILE A 16 -7.63 7.56 11.57
CA ILE A 16 -6.98 8.72 10.93
C ILE A 16 -5.47 8.48 10.84
N LEU A 17 -4.84 8.06 11.94
CA LEU A 17 -3.41 7.71 11.99
C LEU A 17 -3.07 6.61 10.97
N SER A 18 -3.88 5.54 10.90
CA SER A 18 -3.67 4.45 9.94
C SER A 18 -3.74 4.94 8.49
N ASN A 19 -4.69 5.83 8.17
CA ASN A 19 -4.80 6.41 6.83
C ASN A 19 -3.62 7.35 6.50
N LEU A 20 -3.16 8.16 7.45
CA LEU A 20 -1.99 9.03 7.25
C LEU A 20 -0.72 8.23 6.99
N ILE A 21 -0.52 7.11 7.70
CA ILE A 21 0.61 6.20 7.50
C ILE A 21 0.56 5.59 6.09
N LEU A 22 -0.61 5.13 5.64
CA LEU A 22 -0.80 4.57 4.30
C LEU A 22 -0.56 5.60 3.21
N PHE A 23 -1.06 6.81 3.41
CA PHE A 23 -0.86 7.93 2.50
C PHE A 23 0.64 8.25 2.38
N PHE A 24 1.32 8.48 3.51
CA PHE A 24 2.75 8.77 3.52
C PHE A 24 3.57 7.65 2.86
N TRP A 25 3.25 6.39 3.15
CA TRP A 25 3.91 5.26 2.52
C TRP A 25 3.66 5.21 1.00
N MET A 26 2.45 5.48 0.54
CA MET A 26 2.13 5.51 -0.89
C MET A 26 2.77 6.68 -1.66
N PHE A 27 3.05 7.79 -0.98
CA PHE A 27 3.83 8.89 -1.55
C PHE A 27 5.31 8.55 -1.66
N ASN A 28 5.85 7.79 -0.71
CA ASN A 28 7.26 7.39 -0.70
C ASN A 28 7.56 6.14 -1.54
N ILE A 29 6.56 5.32 -1.85
CA ILE A 29 6.77 4.10 -2.61
C ILE A 29 6.96 4.38 -4.10
N LYS A 30 7.97 3.74 -4.71
CA LYS A 30 8.20 3.85 -6.15
C LYS A 30 7.09 3.16 -6.94
N ARG A 31 6.72 3.80 -8.05
CA ARG A 31 5.76 3.29 -9.03
C ARG A 31 6.48 3.00 -10.35
N THR A 32 6.11 1.93 -11.01
CA THR A 32 6.64 1.56 -12.33
C THR A 32 5.51 1.12 -13.24
N ALA A 33 5.62 1.39 -14.54
CA ALA A 33 4.74 0.83 -15.57
C ALA A 33 5.42 -0.34 -16.32
N GLN A 34 6.69 -0.63 -15.99
CA GLN A 34 7.44 -1.73 -16.58
C GLN A 34 7.37 -2.95 -15.68
N ASN A 35 7.40 -4.15 -16.26
CA ASN A 35 7.56 -5.41 -15.54
C ASN A 35 9.00 -5.60 -15.03
N LYS A 36 9.56 -4.57 -14.38
CA LYS A 36 10.90 -4.50 -13.82
C LYS A 36 10.85 -3.72 -12.50
N CYS A 37 11.60 -4.18 -11.52
CA CYS A 37 11.75 -3.48 -10.25
C CYS A 37 12.39 -2.10 -10.45
N PRO A 38 11.79 -1.01 -9.93
CA PRO A 38 12.34 0.35 -10.06
C PRO A 38 13.56 0.62 -9.18
N TYR A 39 13.96 -0.33 -8.33
CA TYR A 39 15.13 -0.21 -7.44
C TYR A 39 16.37 -0.92 -8.00
N CYS A 40 16.19 -2.10 -8.62
CA CYS A 40 17.30 -2.93 -9.07
C CYS A 40 17.18 -3.39 -10.54
N GLY A 41 16.09 -3.06 -11.23
CA GLY A 41 15.86 -3.44 -12.64
C GLY A 41 15.45 -4.90 -12.87
N TYR A 42 15.32 -5.71 -11.83
CA TYR A 42 15.00 -7.14 -11.94
C TYR A 42 13.56 -7.39 -12.44
N LYS A 43 13.38 -8.33 -13.37
CA LYS A 43 12.10 -8.57 -14.08
C LYS A 43 11.09 -9.42 -13.30
N PHE A 44 11.54 -10.29 -12.39
CA PHE A 44 10.64 -11.17 -11.63
C PHE A 44 10.30 -10.54 -10.29
N CYS A 45 9.02 -10.30 -10.06
CA CYS A 45 8.50 -9.72 -8.83
C CYS A 45 7.20 -10.42 -8.48
N LYS A 46 7.03 -10.77 -7.20
CA LYS A 46 5.84 -11.47 -6.71
C LYS A 46 4.75 -10.47 -6.33
N VAL A 47 3.52 -10.76 -6.75
CA VAL A 47 2.34 -10.02 -6.29
C VAL A 47 2.16 -10.28 -4.80
N ILE A 48 2.02 -9.22 -4.01
CA ILE A 48 1.72 -9.33 -2.58
C ILE A 48 0.20 -9.33 -2.43
N GLN A 49 -0.36 -10.23 -1.61
CA GLN A 49 -1.76 -10.10 -1.19
C GLN A 49 -1.89 -8.84 -0.33
N THR A 50 -2.53 -7.81 -0.88
CA THR A 50 -2.83 -6.59 -0.15
C THR A 50 -4.03 -6.80 0.79
N PRO A 51 -3.99 -6.25 2.02
CA PRO A 51 -5.14 -6.30 2.90
C PRO A 51 -6.32 -5.52 2.32
N ASN A 52 -7.55 -5.90 2.68
CA ASN A 52 -8.77 -5.43 2.02
C ASN A 52 -8.93 -3.91 2.01
N TYR A 53 -8.55 -3.21 3.09
CA TYR A 53 -8.62 -1.75 3.17
C TYR A 53 -7.65 -1.08 2.18
N LEU A 54 -6.45 -1.64 2.01
CA LEU A 54 -5.44 -1.19 1.05
C LEU A 54 -5.90 -1.48 -0.38
N LYS A 55 -6.54 -2.63 -0.60
CA LYS A 55 -7.13 -2.98 -1.89
C LYS A 55 -8.24 -2.00 -2.28
N ALA A 56 -9.10 -1.61 -1.34
CA ALA A 56 -10.14 -0.59 -1.57
C ALA A 56 -9.53 0.78 -1.92
N PHE A 57 -8.52 1.21 -1.15
CA PHE A 57 -7.79 2.45 -1.42
C PHE A 57 -7.11 2.45 -2.79
N LEU A 58 -6.47 1.35 -3.17
CA LEU A 58 -5.80 1.21 -4.47
C LEU A 58 -6.76 1.07 -5.65
N CYS A 59 -7.93 0.48 -5.43
CA CYS A 59 -9.01 0.41 -6.41
C CYS A 59 -9.49 1.82 -6.79
N TYR A 60 -9.66 2.69 -5.79
CA TYR A 60 -10.04 4.09 -6.00
C TYR A 60 -8.98 4.88 -6.80
N LEU A 61 -7.71 4.50 -6.70
CA LEU A 61 -6.58 5.24 -7.26
C LEU A 61 -6.17 4.84 -8.70
N ASN A 62 -7.04 4.18 -9.48
CA ASN A 62 -6.75 3.55 -10.78
C ASN A 62 -5.81 2.33 -10.67
N SER A 63 -6.41 1.13 -10.64
CA SER A 63 -5.83 -0.18 -10.99
C SER A 63 -4.35 -0.44 -10.63
N PHE A 64 -3.91 0.01 -9.46
CA PHE A 64 -2.57 -0.23 -8.96
C PHE A 64 -2.46 -1.64 -8.37
N LYS A 65 -1.37 -2.34 -8.70
CA LYS A 65 -1.02 -3.64 -8.10
C LYS A 65 0.27 -3.55 -7.30
N TYR A 66 0.30 -4.19 -6.13
CA TYR A 66 1.46 -4.21 -5.25
C TYR A 66 2.36 -5.40 -5.51
N TYR A 67 3.67 -5.13 -5.61
CA TYR A 67 4.68 -6.14 -5.86
C TYR A 67 5.84 -6.04 -4.88
N LYS A 68 6.42 -7.18 -4.53
CA LYS A 68 7.71 -7.30 -3.86
C LYS A 68 8.73 -7.82 -4.86
N CYS A 69 9.88 -7.16 -4.93
CA CYS A 69 10.98 -7.71 -5.71
C CYS A 69 11.61 -8.88 -4.97
N ASP A 70 11.79 -10.02 -5.65
CA ASP A 70 12.44 -11.19 -5.04
C ASP A 70 13.96 -10.99 -4.87
N ASN A 71 14.57 -10.13 -5.69
CA ASN A 71 16.01 -9.87 -5.65
C ASN A 71 16.41 -8.86 -4.56
N CYS A 72 15.76 -7.69 -4.51
CA CYS A 72 16.10 -6.65 -3.54
C CYS A 72 15.16 -6.56 -2.34
N GLY A 73 14.08 -7.33 -2.32
CA GLY A 73 13.11 -7.32 -1.23
C GLY A 73 12.23 -6.07 -1.15
N ASN A 74 12.46 -5.06 -2.00
CA ASN A 74 11.73 -3.80 -1.96
C ASN A 74 10.31 -3.93 -2.50
N ASN A 75 9.40 -3.20 -1.85
CA ASN A 75 8.00 -3.08 -2.27
C ASN A 75 7.88 -1.96 -3.31
N PHE A 76 7.07 -2.18 -4.34
CA PHE A 76 6.75 -1.16 -5.33
C PHE A 76 5.37 -1.37 -5.93
N ILE A 77 4.83 -0.33 -6.55
CA ILE A 77 3.54 -0.39 -7.24
C ILE A 77 3.76 -0.55 -8.73
N LEU A 78 3.09 -1.53 -9.33
CA LEU A 78 2.95 -1.64 -10.78
C LEU A 78 1.68 -0.92 -11.21
N VAL A 79 1.84 0.05 -12.10
CA VAL A 79 0.74 0.74 -12.77
C VAL A 79 0.38 -0.08 -14.00
N VAL A 80 -0.76 -0.77 -13.95
CA VAL A 80 -1.29 -1.47 -15.12
C VAL A 80 -1.95 -0.42 -16.00
N LYS A 81 -1.29 -0.02 -17.09
CA LYS A 81 -1.97 0.72 -18.16
C LYS A 81 -2.99 -0.23 -18.79
N LEU A 82 -4.27 0.14 -18.72
CA LEU A 82 -5.32 -0.44 -19.57
C LEU A 82 -5.06 -0.08 -21.03
#